data_AF-A0A3D2J7X2-F1
#
_entry.id   AF-A0A3D2J7X2-F1
#
_cell.length_a   1.000
_cell.length_b   1.000
_cell.length_c   1.000
_cell.angle_alpha   90.00
_cell.angle_beta   90.00
_cell.angle_gamma   90.00
#
_symmetry.space_group_name_H-M   'P 1'
#
loop_
_entity.id
_entity.type
_entity.pdbx_description
1 polymer ?
#
loop_
_entity_poly.entity_id
_entity_poly.type
_entity_poly.pdbx_seq_one_letter_code
_entity_poly.pdbx_strand_id
1 'polypeptide(L)'
;GIATCLSRLGLDAIVSGDYERGCALEEQALEIFRELGNQWGVSNAYLRLGHAAFRQKDFTRARSLFEMSLSMARALGDMSGILYAVGFLGQVAIDLGEYVQAGPLLEESLAMAQELNIKIAIIERLDLLVEVALGQGDLMKAQALSDEVLMRQKEFGVGGQRQQKSVAGRLLVRGRIELRKEKYSAARQLFLESVEWAKKFSEVEWNQRINSVVNSFMEVIACCLEGLAQVGTAQDDPVWAARLWGAAEIIHEAVGSPMPLQFNERPYYERAVANARASLSEHAFAAAWVEGRTMTPEQALASEGQDMNPTPITTIVTLPARVTSPMVYPDGLTTREAEVLRLLATGLTNIQVAEQLIISPRTVDSHLTSIYSKIGVSTRSAATRYALDHHLV
;
A
#
# COMPACT_ATOMS: atom_id res chain seq x y z
N GLY A 1 4.54 35.55 -5.41
CA GLY A 1 3.35 35.44 -6.27
C GLY A 1 3.34 34.11 -7.00
N ILE A 2 4.14 34.01 -8.07
CA ILE A 2 4.20 32.82 -8.94
C ILE A 2 4.55 31.53 -8.18
N ALA A 3 5.65 31.52 -7.40
CA ALA A 3 6.05 30.34 -6.62
C ALA A 3 4.96 29.84 -5.66
N THR A 4 4.26 30.74 -4.99
CA THR A 4 3.14 30.39 -4.10
C THR A 4 1.96 29.78 -4.88
N CYS A 5 1.65 30.29 -6.07
CA CYS A 5 0.62 29.71 -6.92
C CYS A 5 1.01 28.33 -7.43
N LEU A 6 2.26 28.16 -7.90
CA LEU A 6 2.81 26.86 -8.30
C LEU A 6 2.73 25.85 -7.16
N SER A 7 3.15 26.24 -5.96
CA SER A 7 3.08 25.41 -4.78
C SER A 7 1.61 25.04 -4.45
N ARG A 8 0.66 25.98 -4.51
CA ARG A 8 -0.77 25.64 -4.30
C ARG A 8 -1.29 24.64 -5.33
N LEU A 9 -0.98 24.82 -6.60
CA LEU A 9 -1.36 23.88 -7.67
C LEU A 9 -0.66 22.52 -7.50
N GLY A 10 0.59 22.52 -7.03
CA GLY A 10 1.34 21.31 -6.72
C GLY A 10 0.67 20.52 -5.61
N LEU A 11 0.28 21.19 -4.51
CA LEU A 11 -0.48 20.56 -3.44
C LEU A 11 -1.81 19.98 -3.92
N ASP A 12 -2.58 20.72 -4.73
CA ASP A 12 -3.86 20.23 -5.27
C ASP A 12 -3.66 18.99 -6.15
N ALA A 13 -2.61 18.96 -6.97
CA ALA A 13 -2.24 17.79 -7.78
C ALA A 13 -1.85 16.59 -6.89
N ILE A 14 -1.01 16.81 -5.87
CA ILE A 14 -0.62 15.75 -4.90
C ILE A 14 -1.85 15.19 -4.18
N VAL A 15 -2.77 16.05 -3.73
CA VAL A 15 -4.00 15.63 -3.05
C VAL A 15 -4.91 14.86 -4.00
N SER A 16 -4.92 15.22 -5.28
CA SER A 16 -5.71 14.55 -6.33
C SER A 16 -5.09 13.22 -6.81
N GLY A 17 -3.88 12.88 -6.35
CA GLY A 17 -3.15 11.66 -6.74
C GLY A 17 -2.27 11.81 -7.98
N ASP A 18 -2.22 13.00 -8.58
CA ASP A 18 -1.31 13.32 -9.70
C ASP A 18 0.06 13.75 -9.13
N TYR A 19 0.79 12.75 -8.61
CA TYR A 19 2.05 12.98 -7.91
C TYR A 19 3.16 13.48 -8.84
N GLU A 20 3.17 13.05 -10.10
CA GLU A 20 4.18 13.48 -11.08
C GLU A 20 4.03 14.98 -11.37
N ARG A 21 2.82 15.43 -11.70
CA ARG A 21 2.54 16.86 -11.87
C ARG A 21 2.77 17.64 -10.58
N GLY A 22 2.34 17.09 -9.46
CA GLY A 22 2.53 17.68 -8.13
C GLY A 22 4.00 17.96 -7.81
N CYS A 23 4.86 16.96 -8.00
CA CYS A 23 6.31 17.08 -7.83
C CYS A 23 6.89 18.13 -8.78
N ALA A 24 6.56 18.08 -10.07
CA ALA A 24 7.10 19.03 -11.05
C ALA A 24 6.75 20.49 -10.71
N LEU A 25 5.53 20.75 -10.21
CA LEU A 25 5.10 22.09 -9.80
C LEU A 25 5.80 22.56 -8.52
N GLU A 26 5.99 21.67 -7.53
CA GLU A 26 6.72 22.00 -6.30
C GLU A 26 8.22 22.16 -6.53
N GLU A 27 8.84 21.41 -7.45
CA GLU A 27 10.25 21.58 -7.83
C GLU A 27 10.49 22.95 -8.49
N GLN A 28 9.58 23.39 -9.37
CA GLN A 28 9.62 24.75 -9.94
C GLN A 28 9.43 25.83 -8.85
N ALA A 29 8.50 25.63 -7.92
CA ALA A 29 8.28 26.56 -6.81
C ALA A 29 9.52 26.65 -5.91
N LEU A 30 10.14 25.50 -5.62
CA LEU A 30 11.37 25.39 -4.81
C LEU A 30 12.54 26.17 -5.42
N GLU A 31 12.74 26.06 -6.74
CA GLU A 31 13.79 26.80 -7.44
C GLU A 31 13.59 28.32 -7.30
N ILE A 32 12.38 28.80 -7.56
CA ILE A 32 12.05 30.23 -7.41
C ILE A 32 12.19 30.67 -5.94
N PHE A 33 11.77 29.86 -4.96
CA PHE A 33 11.95 30.22 -3.55
C PHE A 33 13.43 30.32 -3.15
N ARG A 34 14.30 29.47 -3.71
CA ARG A 34 15.76 29.55 -3.50
C ARG A 34 16.34 30.82 -4.11
N GLU A 35 15.99 31.14 -5.36
CA GLU A 35 16.43 32.38 -6.03
C GLU A 35 16.03 33.64 -5.26
N LEU A 36 14.82 33.63 -4.67
CA LEU A 36 14.31 34.73 -3.87
C LEU A 36 14.84 34.76 -2.43
N GLY A 37 15.66 33.78 -2.02
CA GLY A 37 16.14 33.65 -0.64
C GLY A 37 15.02 33.39 0.39
N ASN A 38 13.85 32.91 -0.06
CA ASN A 38 12.70 32.66 0.80
C ASN A 38 12.83 31.30 1.51
N GLN A 39 13.53 31.30 2.65
CA GLN A 39 13.80 30.08 3.42
C GLN A 39 12.52 29.35 3.88
N TRP A 40 11.47 30.10 4.25
CA TRP A 40 10.19 29.49 4.65
C TRP A 40 9.50 28.76 3.49
N GLY A 41 9.52 29.36 2.29
CA GLY A 41 9.02 28.74 1.06
C GLY A 41 9.79 27.48 0.67
N VAL A 42 11.13 27.52 0.79
CA VAL A 42 12.00 26.35 0.57
C VAL A 42 11.67 25.21 1.54
N SER A 43 11.53 25.51 2.84
CA SER A 43 11.14 24.52 3.86
C SER A 43 9.81 23.85 3.52
N ASN A 44 8.80 24.64 3.16
CA ASN A 44 7.47 24.11 2.80
C ASN A 44 7.51 23.26 1.52
N ALA A 45 8.29 23.66 0.52
CA ALA A 45 8.44 22.87 -0.70
C ALA A 45 9.07 21.50 -0.41
N TYR A 46 10.08 21.42 0.47
CA TYR A 46 10.61 20.13 0.92
C TYR A 46 9.56 19.27 1.63
N LEU A 47 8.77 19.85 2.52
CA LEU A 47 7.69 19.13 3.21
C LEU A 47 6.70 18.51 2.19
N ARG A 48 6.32 19.26 1.16
CA ARG A 48 5.35 18.81 0.15
C ARG A 48 5.91 17.78 -0.81
N LEU A 49 7.16 17.96 -1.25
CA LEU A 49 7.87 16.95 -2.02
C LEU A 49 8.06 15.66 -1.20
N GLY A 50 8.34 15.79 0.09
CA GLY A 50 8.42 14.66 1.01
C GLY A 50 7.11 13.91 1.09
N HIS A 51 5.98 14.62 1.20
CA HIS A 51 4.66 14.00 1.19
C HIS A 51 4.35 13.33 -0.16
N ALA A 52 4.71 13.94 -1.30
CA ALA A 52 4.54 13.31 -2.60
C ALA A 52 5.38 12.03 -2.74
N ALA A 53 6.63 12.03 -2.29
CA ALA A 53 7.50 10.85 -2.28
C ALA A 53 6.95 9.75 -1.35
N PHE A 54 6.45 10.14 -0.18
CA PHE A 54 5.79 9.23 0.76
C PHE A 54 4.60 8.53 0.12
N ARG A 55 3.74 9.27 -0.59
CA ARG A 55 2.57 8.69 -1.28
C ARG A 55 2.96 7.76 -2.43
N GLN A 56 4.12 7.99 -3.05
CA GLN A 56 4.73 7.11 -4.05
C GLN A 56 5.48 5.92 -3.43
N LYS A 57 5.47 5.77 -2.09
CA LYS A 57 6.18 4.73 -1.33
C LYS A 57 7.71 4.80 -1.46
N ASP A 58 8.24 5.93 -1.92
CA ASP A 58 9.67 6.23 -1.84
C ASP A 58 9.99 6.81 -0.46
N PHE A 59 10.00 5.91 0.53
CA PHE A 59 10.22 6.27 1.94
C PHE A 59 11.63 6.84 2.19
N THR A 60 12.61 6.47 1.37
CA THR A 60 13.99 6.97 1.49
C THR A 60 14.08 8.44 1.07
N ARG A 61 13.50 8.78 -0.10
CA ARG A 61 13.41 10.17 -0.55
C ARG A 61 12.52 10.99 0.39
N ALA A 62 11.39 10.43 0.83
CA ALA A 62 10.48 11.08 1.78
C ALA A 62 11.20 11.47 3.09
N ARG A 63 11.90 10.52 3.72
CA ARG A 63 12.70 10.76 4.94
C ARG A 63 13.67 11.92 4.76
N SER A 64 14.47 11.87 3.69
CA SER A 64 15.47 12.90 3.38
C SER A 64 14.83 14.29 3.24
N LEU A 65 13.71 14.39 2.51
CA LEU A 65 12.99 15.64 2.30
C LEU A 65 12.36 16.18 3.59
N PHE A 66 11.79 15.31 4.42
CA PHE A 66 11.23 15.72 5.71
C PHE A 66 12.32 16.16 6.69
N GLU A 67 13.49 15.52 6.71
CA GLU A 67 14.65 15.96 7.52
C GLU A 67 15.16 17.34 7.06
N MET A 68 15.24 17.58 5.75
CA MET A 68 15.58 18.90 5.20
C MET A 68 14.57 19.95 5.64
N SER A 69 13.27 19.68 5.51
CA SER A 69 12.21 20.58 6.02
C SER A 69 12.32 20.81 7.52
N LEU A 70 12.56 19.77 8.32
CA LEU A 70 12.66 19.87 9.77
C LEU A 70 13.84 20.75 10.19
N SER A 71 15.01 20.55 9.57
CA SER A 71 16.20 21.35 9.86
C SER A 71 15.98 22.84 9.61
N MET A 72 15.30 23.17 8.50
CA MET A 72 14.98 24.55 8.15
C MET A 72 13.89 25.13 9.04
N ALA A 73 12.82 24.38 9.31
CA ALA A 73 11.75 24.82 10.20
C ALA A 73 12.28 25.12 11.61
N ARG A 74 13.20 24.31 12.13
CA ARG A 74 13.90 24.58 13.40
C ARG A 74 14.75 25.86 13.35
N ALA A 75 15.50 26.06 12.27
CA ALA A 75 16.30 27.29 12.10
C ALA A 75 15.43 28.56 12.00
N LEU A 76 14.22 28.44 11.46
CA LEU A 76 13.26 29.53 11.31
C LEU A 76 12.35 29.73 12.55
N GLY A 77 12.36 28.80 13.50
CA GLY A 77 11.38 28.77 14.60
C GLY A 77 9.94 28.53 14.12
N ASP A 78 9.75 27.90 12.96
CA ASP A 78 8.43 27.57 12.41
C ASP A 78 7.84 26.35 13.12
N MET A 79 7.09 26.60 14.20
CA MET A 79 6.44 25.55 14.99
C MET A 79 5.50 24.67 14.17
N SER A 80 4.81 25.23 13.16
CA SER A 80 3.92 24.44 12.30
C SER A 80 4.73 23.54 11.37
N GLY A 81 5.82 24.06 10.78
CA GLY A 81 6.73 23.29 9.95
C GLY A 81 7.38 22.13 10.71
N ILE A 82 7.80 22.37 11.97
CA ILE A 82 8.37 21.33 12.84
C ILE A 82 7.31 20.25 13.13
N LEU A 83 6.11 20.66 13.57
CA LEU A 83 5.00 19.75 13.88
C LEU A 83 4.77 18.74 12.75
N TYR A 84 4.59 19.22 11.52
CA TYR A 84 4.29 18.37 10.37
C TYR A 84 5.50 17.53 9.94
N ALA A 85 6.71 18.11 9.92
CA ALA A 85 7.91 17.39 9.50
C ALA A 85 8.25 16.24 10.45
N VAL A 86 8.25 16.48 11.77
CA VAL A 86 8.45 15.42 12.78
C VAL A 86 7.34 14.36 12.67
N GLY A 87 6.11 14.80 12.50
CA GLY A 87 4.97 13.92 12.36
C GLY A 87 5.07 12.98 11.14
N PHE A 88 5.48 13.50 9.98
CA PHE A 88 5.68 12.68 8.78
C PHE A 88 6.89 11.76 8.89
N LEU A 89 7.97 12.16 9.57
CA LEU A 89 9.09 11.27 9.88
C LEU A 89 8.65 10.09 10.75
N GLY A 90 7.79 10.33 11.74
CA GLY A 90 7.18 9.27 12.55
C GLY A 90 6.34 8.30 11.70
N GLN A 91 5.59 8.81 10.73
CA GLN A 91 4.82 7.98 9.81
C GLN A 91 5.72 7.15 8.87
N VAL A 92 6.76 7.75 8.28
CA VAL A 92 7.77 7.02 7.50
C VAL A 92 8.41 5.90 8.32
N ALA A 93 8.71 6.15 9.60
CA ALA A 93 9.24 5.12 10.49
C ALA A 93 8.24 3.97 10.72
N ILE A 94 6.93 4.24 10.84
CA ILE A 94 5.89 3.20 10.90
C ILE A 94 5.91 2.33 9.63
N ASP A 95 5.93 2.95 8.45
CA ASP A 95 5.89 2.24 7.17
C ASP A 95 7.14 1.39 6.90
N LEU A 96 8.26 1.76 7.53
CA LEU A 96 9.50 0.98 7.54
C LEU A 96 9.58 -0.05 8.68
N GLY A 97 8.56 -0.13 9.53
CA GLY A 97 8.52 -1.05 10.68
C GLY A 97 9.36 -0.62 11.88
N GLU A 98 9.87 0.61 11.89
CA GLU A 98 10.76 1.17 12.90
C GLU A 98 9.97 1.76 14.09
N TYR A 99 9.07 0.97 14.70
CA TYR A 99 8.13 1.44 15.73
C TYR A 99 8.79 2.11 16.94
N VAL A 100 9.97 1.63 17.33
CA VAL A 100 10.75 2.20 18.45
C VAL A 100 11.18 3.64 18.15
N GLN A 101 11.50 3.96 16.88
CA GLN A 101 11.87 5.30 16.45
C GLN A 101 10.64 6.18 16.18
N ALA A 102 9.55 5.58 15.67
CA ALA A 102 8.32 6.28 15.36
C ALA A 102 7.64 6.89 16.61
N GLY A 103 7.62 6.15 17.73
CA GLY A 103 6.94 6.56 18.96
C GLY A 103 7.34 7.95 19.46
N PRO A 104 8.63 8.18 19.78
CA PRO A 104 9.10 9.49 20.26
C PRO A 104 8.82 10.65 19.30
N LEU A 105 8.96 10.44 17.98
CA LEU A 105 8.65 11.46 16.97
C LEU A 105 7.16 11.84 17.01
N LEU A 106 6.28 10.84 17.08
CA LEU A 106 4.84 11.08 17.12
C LEU A 106 4.37 11.68 18.45
N GLU A 107 5.01 11.32 19.57
CA GLU A 107 4.78 11.94 20.89
C GLU A 107 5.23 13.42 20.91
N GLU A 108 6.39 13.75 20.33
CA GLU A 108 6.84 15.14 20.13
C GLU A 108 5.84 15.93 19.28
N SER A 109 5.45 15.39 18.12
CA SER A 109 4.48 16.01 17.22
C SER A 109 3.10 16.17 17.89
N LEU A 110 2.64 15.19 18.68
CA LEU A 110 1.39 15.28 19.43
C LEU A 110 1.41 16.40 20.47
N ALA A 111 2.50 16.52 21.24
CA ALA A 111 2.67 17.58 22.22
C ALA A 111 2.59 18.97 21.55
N MET A 112 3.29 19.15 20.43
CA MET A 112 3.23 20.39 19.64
C MET A 112 1.82 20.67 19.10
N ALA A 113 1.11 19.63 18.63
CA ALA A 113 -0.26 19.78 18.14
C ALA A 113 -1.22 20.23 19.24
N GLN A 114 -1.01 19.76 20.48
CA GLN A 114 -1.76 20.18 21.66
C GLN A 114 -1.44 21.64 22.03
N GLU A 115 -0.17 22.03 22.04
CA GLU A 115 0.26 23.42 22.30
C GLU A 115 -0.32 24.40 21.28
N LEU A 116 -0.32 24.03 20.00
CA LEU A 116 -0.87 24.83 18.91
C LEU A 116 -2.40 24.71 18.77
N ASN A 117 -3.04 23.85 19.58
CA ASN A 117 -4.46 23.54 19.54
C ASN A 117 -4.96 23.11 18.13
N ILE A 118 -4.14 22.35 17.40
CA ILE A 118 -4.46 21.84 16.06
C ILE A 118 -5.19 20.50 16.22
N LYS A 119 -6.49 20.59 16.48
CA LYS A 119 -7.41 19.46 16.74
C LYS A 119 -7.26 18.27 15.79
N ILE A 120 -7.12 18.53 14.49
CA ILE A 120 -6.96 17.48 13.47
C ILE A 120 -5.64 16.74 13.64
N ALA A 121 -4.53 17.48 13.82
CA ALA A 121 -3.22 16.88 14.00
C ALA A 121 -3.15 16.04 15.28
N ILE A 122 -3.81 16.47 16.37
CA ILE A 122 -3.91 15.69 17.62
C ILE A 122 -4.51 14.30 17.34
N ILE A 123 -5.64 14.25 16.62
CA ILE A 123 -6.31 13.00 16.27
C ILE A 123 -5.40 12.13 15.40
N GLU A 124 -4.82 12.71 14.34
CA GLU A 124 -3.95 11.97 13.41
C GLU A 124 -2.70 11.40 14.10
N ARG A 125 -2.08 12.15 15.02
CA ARG A 125 -0.92 11.65 15.77
C ARG A 125 -1.29 10.53 16.74
N LEU A 126 -2.41 10.66 17.42
CA LEU A 126 -2.91 9.60 18.30
C LEU A 126 -3.22 8.32 17.51
N ASP A 127 -3.85 8.42 16.34
CA ASP A 127 -4.11 7.27 15.47
C ASP A 127 -2.81 6.56 15.05
N LEU A 128 -1.78 7.31 14.65
CA LEU A 128 -0.46 6.74 14.33
C LEU A 128 0.21 6.10 15.55
N LEU A 129 0.05 6.66 16.75
CA LEU A 129 0.54 6.06 17.99
C LEU A 129 -0.17 4.74 18.34
N VAL A 130 -1.44 4.56 17.93
CA VAL A 130 -2.10 3.26 18.04
C VAL A 130 -1.39 2.22 17.16
N GLU A 131 -1.02 2.58 15.93
CA GLU A 131 -0.28 1.68 15.03
C GLU A 131 1.10 1.32 15.59
N VAL A 132 1.79 2.28 16.19
CA VAL A 132 3.07 2.05 16.91
C VAL A 132 2.87 1.06 18.06
N ALA A 133 1.86 1.27 18.90
CA ALA A 133 1.58 0.39 20.04
C ALA A 133 1.23 -1.03 19.57
N LEU A 134 0.43 -1.17 18.50
CA LEU A 134 0.15 -2.46 17.87
C LEU A 134 1.42 -3.12 17.32
N GLY A 135 2.29 -2.37 16.63
CA GLY A 135 3.56 -2.87 16.10
C GLY A 135 4.55 -3.29 17.18
N GLN A 136 4.48 -2.69 18.37
CA GLN A 136 5.25 -3.07 19.55
C GLN A 136 4.61 -4.22 20.34
N GLY A 137 3.38 -4.62 20.01
CA GLY A 137 2.61 -5.62 20.75
C GLY A 137 2.04 -5.10 22.09
N ASP A 138 2.10 -3.81 22.36
CA ASP A 138 1.50 -3.20 23.56
C ASP A 138 0.00 -2.98 23.35
N LEU A 139 -0.76 -4.05 23.53
CA LEU A 139 -2.22 -4.05 23.35
C LEU A 139 -2.94 -3.15 24.36
N MET A 140 -2.36 -2.94 25.55
CA MET A 140 -2.95 -2.06 26.56
C MET A 140 -2.82 -0.60 26.13
N LYS A 141 -1.62 -0.17 25.70
CA LYS A 141 -1.39 1.18 25.18
C LYS A 141 -2.20 1.41 23.90
N ALA A 142 -2.27 0.44 22.99
CA ALA A 142 -3.09 0.53 21.78
C ALA A 142 -4.58 0.76 22.10
N GLN A 143 -5.12 0.02 23.07
CA GLN A 143 -6.51 0.20 23.52
C GLN A 143 -6.74 1.57 24.16
N ALA A 144 -5.85 2.01 25.06
CA ALA A 144 -5.98 3.29 25.75
C ALA A 144 -5.92 4.47 24.77
N LEU A 145 -4.95 4.47 23.84
CA LEU A 145 -4.81 5.48 22.79
C LEU A 145 -6.02 5.49 21.86
N SER A 146 -6.53 4.32 21.49
CA SER A 146 -7.77 4.19 20.73
C SER A 146 -8.90 4.91 21.49
N ASP A 147 -9.15 4.57 22.75
CA ASP A 147 -10.23 5.20 23.53
C ASP A 147 -10.04 6.73 23.67
N GLU A 148 -8.80 7.20 23.81
CA GLU A 148 -8.48 8.63 23.80
C GLU A 148 -8.87 9.30 22.47
N VAL A 149 -8.53 8.72 21.31
CA VAL A 149 -8.93 9.28 20.00
C VAL A 149 -10.45 9.48 19.91
N LEU A 150 -11.26 8.54 20.41
CA LEU A 150 -12.73 8.71 20.40
C LEU A 150 -13.17 9.87 21.30
N MET A 151 -12.56 9.97 22.48
CA MET A 151 -12.83 11.05 23.40
C MET A 151 -12.51 12.41 22.75
N ARG A 152 -11.33 12.56 22.15
CA ARG A 152 -10.91 13.79 21.48
C ARG A 152 -11.79 14.14 20.27
N GLN A 153 -12.17 13.15 19.47
CA GLN A 153 -13.08 13.35 18.34
C GLN A 153 -14.44 13.90 18.79
N LYS A 154 -14.97 13.40 19.91
CA LYS A 154 -16.20 13.89 20.52
C LYS A 154 -16.04 15.30 21.09
N GLU A 155 -14.96 15.53 21.84
CA GLU A 155 -14.64 16.82 22.46
C GLU A 155 -14.47 17.93 21.42
N PHE A 156 -13.72 17.66 20.36
CA PHE A 156 -13.37 18.66 19.37
C PHE A 156 -14.52 19.03 18.44
N GLY A 157 -15.60 18.24 18.44
CA GLY A 157 -16.75 18.44 17.57
C GLY A 157 -16.35 18.39 16.09
N VAL A 158 -15.32 17.60 15.75
CA VAL A 158 -14.91 17.38 14.35
C VAL A 158 -15.97 16.49 13.70
N GLY A 159 -17.18 17.02 13.53
CA GLY A 159 -18.34 16.36 12.94
C GLY A 159 -18.31 16.47 11.43
N GLY A 160 -18.39 15.33 10.74
CA GLY A 160 -18.44 15.25 9.27
C GLY A 160 -17.93 13.90 8.73
N GLN A 161 -17.77 13.81 7.40
CA GLN A 161 -17.27 12.62 6.68
C GLN A 161 -15.94 12.05 7.25
N ARG A 162 -15.06 12.89 7.83
CA ARG A 162 -13.82 12.43 8.50
C ARG A 162 -14.06 11.74 9.86
N GLN A 163 -15.05 12.17 10.64
CA GLN A 163 -15.45 11.50 11.89
C GLN A 163 -16.08 10.13 11.61
N GLN A 164 -16.71 10.02 10.44
CA GLN A 164 -17.35 8.82 9.95
C GLN A 164 -16.26 7.82 9.49
N LYS A 165 -15.27 8.23 8.68
CA LYS A 165 -14.04 7.44 8.36
C LYS A 165 -13.37 6.84 9.60
N SER A 166 -13.33 7.61 10.70
CA SER A 166 -12.80 7.14 11.98
C SER A 166 -13.52 5.88 12.47
N VAL A 167 -14.86 5.80 12.41
CA VAL A 167 -15.58 4.69 13.07
C VAL A 167 -15.19 3.31 12.51
N ALA A 168 -15.19 3.11 11.18
CA ALA A 168 -14.80 1.82 10.62
C ALA A 168 -13.31 1.49 10.84
N GLY A 169 -12.41 2.46 10.63
CA GLY A 169 -10.98 2.26 10.94
C GLY A 169 -10.75 1.92 12.42
N ARG A 170 -11.57 2.48 13.32
CA ARG A 170 -11.48 2.25 14.76
C ARG A 170 -12.05 0.90 15.18
N LEU A 171 -13.13 0.45 14.55
CA LEU A 171 -13.65 -0.91 14.70
C LEU A 171 -12.63 -1.94 14.18
N LEU A 172 -11.96 -1.67 13.05
CA LEU A 172 -10.87 -2.49 12.53
C LEU A 172 -9.72 -2.63 13.55
N VAL A 173 -9.24 -1.51 14.10
CA VAL A 173 -8.19 -1.50 15.12
C VAL A 173 -8.60 -2.30 16.36
N ARG A 174 -9.82 -2.10 16.87
CA ARG A 174 -10.33 -2.89 18.02
C ARG A 174 -10.46 -4.37 17.68
N GLY A 175 -10.91 -4.69 16.47
CA GLY A 175 -10.96 -6.07 15.97
C GLY A 175 -9.59 -6.73 15.98
N ARG A 176 -8.55 -6.02 15.54
CA ARG A 176 -7.15 -6.49 15.63
C ARG A 176 -6.69 -6.68 17.07
N ILE A 177 -7.01 -5.75 17.97
CA ILE A 177 -6.66 -5.90 19.40
C ILE A 177 -7.31 -7.16 19.99
N GLU A 178 -8.62 -7.38 19.75
CA GLU A 178 -9.30 -8.57 20.26
C GLU A 178 -8.81 -9.86 19.58
N LEU A 179 -8.44 -9.80 18.30
CA LEU A 179 -7.80 -10.91 17.59
C LEU A 179 -6.46 -11.28 18.23
N ARG A 180 -5.64 -10.29 18.61
CA ARG A 180 -4.36 -10.49 19.31
C ARG A 180 -4.53 -11.04 20.73
N LYS A 181 -5.69 -10.80 21.35
CA LYS A 181 -6.10 -11.41 22.63
C LYS A 181 -6.76 -12.79 22.44
N GLU A 182 -6.79 -13.33 21.23
CA GLU A 182 -7.41 -14.61 20.88
C GLU A 182 -8.93 -14.66 21.15
N LYS A 183 -9.58 -13.49 21.19
CA LYS A 183 -11.04 -13.37 21.36
C LYS A 183 -11.71 -13.30 20.00
N TYR A 184 -11.69 -14.43 19.30
CA TYR A 184 -12.10 -14.53 17.89
C TYR A 184 -13.55 -14.09 17.62
N SER A 185 -14.48 -14.40 18.52
CA SER A 185 -15.90 -13.98 18.37
C SER A 185 -16.07 -12.47 18.43
N ALA A 186 -15.41 -11.81 19.39
CA ALA A 186 -15.44 -10.36 19.54
C ALA A 186 -14.72 -9.68 18.36
N ALA A 187 -13.56 -10.20 17.95
CA ALA A 187 -12.82 -9.70 16.80
C ALA A 187 -13.66 -9.76 15.52
N ARG A 188 -14.31 -10.90 15.26
CA ARG A 188 -15.21 -11.09 14.13
C ARG A 188 -16.35 -10.07 14.10
N GLN A 189 -17.04 -9.90 15.22
CA GLN A 189 -18.14 -8.95 15.30
C GLN A 189 -17.66 -7.53 14.94
N LEU A 190 -16.51 -7.11 15.49
CA LEU A 190 -15.93 -5.80 15.22
C LEU A 190 -15.54 -5.61 13.75
N PHE A 191 -14.97 -6.63 13.10
CA PHE A 191 -14.66 -6.56 11.67
C PHE A 191 -15.92 -6.49 10.80
N LEU A 192 -16.96 -7.26 11.11
CA LEU A 192 -18.23 -7.21 10.39
C LEU A 192 -18.92 -5.84 10.54
N GLU A 193 -18.98 -5.31 11.77
CA GLU A 193 -19.51 -3.96 12.02
C GLU A 193 -18.71 -2.89 11.27
N SER A 194 -17.38 -3.03 11.20
CA SER A 194 -16.52 -2.14 10.43
C SER A 194 -16.83 -2.17 8.93
N VAL A 195 -16.99 -3.37 8.34
CA VAL A 195 -17.35 -3.54 6.91
C VAL A 195 -18.71 -2.93 6.62
N GLU A 196 -19.74 -3.24 7.41
CA GLU A 196 -21.08 -2.67 7.24
C GLU A 196 -21.05 -1.14 7.29
N TRP A 197 -20.26 -0.61 8.22
CA TRP A 197 -20.10 0.82 8.36
C TRP A 197 -19.42 1.41 7.10
N ALA A 198 -18.31 0.84 6.63
CA ALA A 198 -17.58 1.31 5.46
C ALA A 198 -18.44 1.28 4.18
N LYS A 199 -19.27 0.24 4.04
CA LYS A 199 -20.18 0.07 2.89
C LYS A 199 -21.23 1.18 2.77
N LYS A 200 -21.86 1.56 3.87
CA LYS A 200 -22.92 2.61 3.91
C LYS A 200 -22.48 3.92 3.27
N PHE A 201 -21.17 4.21 3.26
CA PHE A 201 -20.61 5.44 2.70
C PHE A 201 -20.04 5.25 1.29
N SER A 202 -19.60 4.03 0.93
CA SER A 202 -19.19 3.70 -0.44
C SER A 202 -20.34 3.81 -1.45
N GLU A 203 -21.58 3.53 -1.04
CA GLU A 203 -22.77 3.60 -1.92
C GLU A 203 -23.31 5.02 -2.12
N VAL A 204 -23.03 5.95 -1.18
CA VAL A 204 -23.57 7.31 -1.19
C VAL A 204 -22.72 8.27 -2.05
N GLU A 205 -21.46 7.92 -2.34
CA GLU A 205 -20.47 8.83 -2.96
C GLU A 205 -20.18 8.58 -4.45
N TRP A 206 -20.92 7.70 -5.13
CA TRP A 206 -20.68 7.38 -6.56
C TRP A 206 -20.79 8.56 -7.54
N ASN A 207 -21.21 9.75 -7.07
CA ASN A 207 -21.44 10.92 -7.92
C ASN A 207 -20.43 12.08 -7.80
N GLN A 208 -19.35 12.01 -7.01
CA GLN A 208 -18.32 13.06 -7.05
C GLN A 208 -16.89 12.53 -6.98
N ARG A 209 -16.08 13.02 -7.92
CA ARG A 209 -14.64 12.79 -8.16
C ARG A 209 -13.75 13.02 -6.92
N ILE A 210 -13.81 12.14 -5.92
CA ILE A 210 -12.79 12.07 -4.87
C ILE A 210 -12.36 10.61 -4.72
N ASN A 211 -11.54 10.15 -5.67
CA ASN A 211 -10.97 8.79 -5.68
C ASN A 211 -10.27 8.44 -4.35
N SER A 212 -9.70 9.42 -3.65
CA SER A 212 -8.96 9.17 -2.39
C SER A 212 -9.84 8.76 -1.21
N VAL A 213 -11.11 9.18 -1.16
CA VAL A 213 -12.01 8.86 -0.03
C VAL A 213 -12.61 7.47 -0.23
N VAL A 214 -13.09 7.18 -1.44
CA VAL A 214 -13.60 5.85 -1.83
C VAL A 214 -12.51 4.78 -1.67
N ASN A 215 -11.28 5.06 -2.14
CA ASN A 215 -10.15 4.15 -1.97
C ASN A 215 -9.86 3.85 -0.50
N SER A 216 -10.00 4.85 0.39
CA SER A 216 -9.76 4.64 1.82
C SER A 216 -10.81 3.77 2.52
N PHE A 217 -12.06 3.75 2.06
CA PHE A 217 -13.07 2.82 2.59
C PHE A 217 -12.87 1.40 2.08
N MET A 218 -12.48 1.27 0.82
CA MET A 218 -12.12 -0.02 0.23
C MET A 218 -10.90 -0.64 0.93
N GLU A 219 -9.90 0.17 1.29
CA GLU A 219 -8.76 -0.27 2.12
C GLU A 219 -9.20 -0.82 3.47
N VAL A 220 -10.14 -0.16 4.15
CA VAL A 220 -10.66 -0.64 5.44
C VAL A 220 -11.40 -1.97 5.27
N ILE A 221 -12.22 -2.12 4.23
CA ILE A 221 -12.92 -3.37 3.94
C ILE A 221 -11.89 -4.49 3.72
N ALA A 222 -10.86 -4.27 2.89
CA ALA A 222 -9.83 -5.27 2.63
C ALA A 222 -9.09 -5.67 3.92
N CYS A 223 -8.72 -4.71 4.77
CA CYS A 223 -8.10 -4.98 6.07
C CYS A 223 -9.01 -5.79 7.01
N CYS A 224 -10.32 -5.55 6.98
CA CYS A 224 -11.29 -6.32 7.76
C CYS A 224 -11.44 -7.75 7.24
N LEU A 225 -11.45 -7.94 5.92
CA LEU A 225 -11.46 -9.28 5.30
C LEU A 225 -10.20 -10.07 5.68
N GLU A 226 -9.02 -9.44 5.69
CA GLU A 226 -7.77 -10.05 6.17
C GLU A 226 -7.85 -10.44 7.65
N GLY A 227 -8.42 -9.58 8.49
CA GLY A 227 -8.64 -9.87 9.91
C GLY A 227 -9.61 -11.03 10.13
N LEU A 228 -10.69 -11.08 9.34
CA LEU A 228 -11.65 -12.19 9.36
C LEU A 228 -11.05 -13.50 8.84
N ALA A 229 -10.15 -13.45 7.85
CA ALA A 229 -9.45 -14.62 7.38
C ALA A 229 -8.51 -15.21 8.45
N GLN A 230 -7.87 -14.35 9.25
CA GLN A 230 -7.12 -14.79 10.44
C GLN A 230 -8.06 -15.46 11.47
N VAL A 231 -9.27 -14.92 11.66
CA VAL A 231 -10.30 -15.56 12.51
C VAL A 231 -10.70 -16.93 11.95
N GLY A 232 -11.03 -17.02 10.66
CA GLY A 232 -11.42 -18.27 9.99
C GLY A 232 -10.34 -19.34 10.12
N THR A 233 -9.08 -18.98 9.90
CA THR A 233 -7.93 -19.87 10.12
C THR A 233 -7.86 -20.38 11.56
N ALA A 234 -8.09 -19.52 12.55
CA ALA A 234 -8.06 -19.91 13.96
C ALA A 234 -9.29 -20.74 14.40
N GLN A 235 -10.40 -20.64 13.66
CA GLN A 235 -11.64 -21.38 13.90
C GLN A 235 -11.77 -22.64 13.01
N ASP A 236 -10.67 -23.08 12.38
CA ASP A 236 -10.59 -24.27 11.51
C ASP A 236 -11.47 -24.20 10.24
N ASP A 237 -11.67 -23.00 9.69
CA ASP A 237 -12.23 -22.77 8.36
C ASP A 237 -11.19 -22.13 7.42
N PRO A 238 -10.17 -22.91 6.98
CA PRO A 238 -9.11 -22.41 6.12
C PRO A 238 -9.58 -22.12 4.68
N VAL A 239 -10.71 -22.69 4.25
CA VAL A 239 -11.31 -22.43 2.92
C VAL A 239 -11.90 -21.03 2.88
N TRP A 240 -12.71 -20.68 3.88
CA TRP A 240 -13.24 -19.34 4.03
C TRP A 240 -12.12 -18.30 4.17
N ALA A 241 -11.08 -18.60 4.95
CA ALA A 241 -9.91 -17.74 5.07
C ALA A 241 -9.24 -17.45 3.72
N ALA A 242 -9.01 -18.48 2.90
CA ALA A 242 -8.44 -18.33 1.56
C ALA A 242 -9.32 -17.49 0.63
N ARG A 243 -10.65 -17.68 0.66
CA ARG A 243 -11.59 -16.86 -0.12
C ARG A 243 -11.56 -15.39 0.29
N LEU A 244 -11.54 -15.13 1.60
CA LEU A 244 -11.47 -13.76 2.14
C LEU A 244 -10.16 -13.04 1.74
N TRP A 245 -9.02 -13.73 1.79
CA TRP A 245 -7.77 -13.14 1.32
C TRP A 245 -7.75 -12.88 -0.19
N GLY A 246 -8.31 -13.79 -1.00
CA GLY A 246 -8.46 -13.57 -2.44
C GLY A 246 -9.34 -12.35 -2.76
N ALA A 247 -10.44 -12.17 -2.02
CA ALA A 247 -11.30 -11.00 -2.16
C ALA A 247 -10.59 -9.70 -1.74
N ALA A 248 -9.83 -9.73 -0.64
CA ALA A 248 -9.03 -8.59 -0.17
C ALA A 248 -7.94 -8.19 -1.19
N GLU A 249 -7.28 -9.16 -1.81
CA GLU A 249 -6.23 -8.94 -2.82
C GLU A 249 -6.73 -8.14 -4.02
N ILE A 250 -7.92 -8.46 -4.54
CA ILE A 250 -8.53 -7.71 -5.65
C ILE A 250 -8.83 -6.26 -5.27
N ILE A 251 -9.27 -6.02 -4.03
CA ILE A 251 -9.52 -4.66 -3.55
C ILE A 251 -8.21 -3.87 -3.49
N HIS A 252 -7.14 -4.49 -3.01
CA HIS A 252 -5.81 -3.89 -2.96
C HIS A 252 -5.27 -3.55 -4.35
N GLU A 253 -5.39 -4.46 -5.31
CA GLU A 253 -5.06 -4.22 -6.72
C GLU A 253 -5.83 -3.03 -7.29
N ALA A 254 -7.14 -2.94 -7.03
CA ALA A 254 -7.99 -1.85 -7.51
C ALA A 254 -7.64 -0.49 -6.90
N VAL A 255 -7.20 -0.46 -5.63
CA VAL A 255 -6.79 0.77 -4.93
C VAL A 255 -5.34 1.16 -5.28
N GLY A 256 -4.55 0.28 -5.90
CA GLY A 256 -3.16 0.52 -6.24
C GLY A 256 -2.21 0.40 -5.05
N SER A 257 -2.57 -0.43 -4.06
CA SER A 257 -1.74 -0.72 -2.89
C SER A 257 -1.38 -2.20 -2.84
N PRO A 258 -0.11 -2.58 -2.63
CA PRO A 258 0.27 -3.98 -2.52
C PRO A 258 -0.13 -4.54 -1.15
N MET A 259 -0.63 -5.77 -1.16
CA MET A 259 -0.93 -6.55 0.03
C MET A 259 0.38 -7.15 0.61
N PRO A 260 0.56 -7.22 1.95
CA PRO A 260 -0.26 -6.65 3.02
C PRO A 260 0.04 -5.17 3.28
N LEU A 261 -0.99 -4.39 3.65
CA LEU A 261 -0.92 -2.92 3.76
C LEU A 261 -0.11 -2.39 4.95
N GLN A 262 -0.04 -3.13 6.07
CA GLN A 262 0.58 -2.62 7.30
C GLN A 262 1.70 -3.54 7.77
N PHE A 263 2.87 -2.95 8.01
CA PHE A 263 4.07 -3.70 8.39
C PHE A 263 3.90 -4.45 9.73
N ASN A 264 3.08 -3.93 10.65
CA ASN A 264 2.81 -4.55 11.96
C ASN A 264 1.89 -5.78 11.83
N GLU A 265 1.07 -5.85 10.77
CA GLU A 265 0.16 -6.97 10.52
C GLU A 265 0.83 -8.10 9.73
N ARG A 266 1.89 -7.80 8.96
CA ARG A 266 2.56 -8.77 8.08
C ARG A 266 2.94 -10.09 8.79
N PRO A 267 3.60 -10.10 9.96
CA PRO A 267 3.98 -11.36 10.60
C PRO A 267 2.78 -12.27 10.94
N TYR A 268 1.66 -11.65 11.29
CA TYR A 268 0.45 -12.37 11.69
C TYR A 268 -0.35 -12.86 10.49
N TYR A 269 -0.41 -12.05 9.44
CA TYR A 269 -0.92 -12.43 8.14
C TYR A 269 -0.14 -13.64 7.58
N GLU A 270 1.19 -13.55 7.51
CA GLU A 270 2.05 -14.63 7.00
C GLU A 270 1.85 -15.92 7.80
N ARG A 271 1.79 -15.83 9.12
CA ARG A 271 1.53 -16.98 10.00
C ARG A 271 0.16 -17.60 9.73
N ALA A 272 -0.89 -16.79 9.57
CA ALA A 272 -2.24 -17.29 9.30
C ALA A 272 -2.33 -17.95 7.92
N VAL A 273 -1.74 -17.35 6.88
CA VAL A 273 -1.66 -17.94 5.54
C VAL A 273 -0.91 -19.28 5.58
N ALA A 274 0.23 -19.34 6.28
CA ALA A 274 0.99 -20.58 6.43
C ALA A 274 0.18 -21.67 7.14
N ASN A 275 -0.55 -21.32 8.20
CA ASN A 275 -1.42 -22.26 8.91
C ASN A 275 -2.58 -22.76 8.04
N ALA A 276 -3.26 -21.87 7.31
CA ALA A 276 -4.34 -22.24 6.40
C ALA A 276 -3.84 -23.15 5.26
N ARG A 277 -2.64 -22.88 4.72
CA ARG A 277 -1.97 -23.73 3.73
C ARG A 277 -1.55 -25.08 4.29
N ALA A 278 -1.23 -25.18 5.58
CA ALA A 278 -0.89 -26.45 6.21
C ALA A 278 -2.13 -27.31 6.47
N SER A 279 -3.28 -26.70 6.76
CA SER A 279 -4.55 -27.40 6.94
C SER A 279 -5.21 -27.83 5.63
N LEU A 280 -4.90 -27.15 4.51
CA LEU A 280 -5.39 -27.48 3.18
C LEU A 280 -4.30 -28.16 2.33
N SER A 281 -4.70 -28.80 1.22
CA SER A 281 -3.72 -29.09 0.16
C SER A 281 -3.36 -27.80 -0.58
N GLU A 282 -2.15 -27.71 -1.14
CA GLU A 282 -1.73 -26.54 -1.93
C GLU A 282 -2.73 -26.21 -3.05
N HIS A 283 -3.28 -27.25 -3.69
CA HIS A 283 -4.28 -27.09 -4.75
C HIS A 283 -5.62 -26.55 -4.22
N ALA A 284 -6.10 -27.07 -3.08
CA ALA A 284 -7.35 -26.61 -2.48
C ALA A 284 -7.23 -25.15 -1.98
N PHE A 285 -6.09 -24.80 -1.37
CA PHE A 285 -5.81 -23.42 -0.97
C PHE A 285 -5.80 -22.48 -2.16
N ALA A 286 -5.06 -22.82 -3.23
CA ALA A 286 -4.99 -22.00 -4.44
C ALA A 286 -6.36 -21.85 -5.12
N ALA A 287 -7.16 -22.92 -5.18
CA ALA A 287 -8.50 -22.88 -5.76
C ALA A 287 -9.44 -21.97 -4.95
N ALA A 288 -9.45 -22.09 -3.61
CA ALA A 288 -10.25 -21.24 -2.74
C ALA A 288 -9.85 -19.76 -2.83
N TRP A 289 -8.54 -19.49 -2.96
CA TRP A 289 -8.02 -18.14 -3.17
C TRP A 289 -8.51 -17.55 -4.49
N VAL A 290 -8.38 -18.30 -5.59
CA VAL A 290 -8.85 -17.88 -6.92
C VAL A 290 -10.37 -17.68 -6.93
N GLU A 291 -11.13 -18.56 -6.26
CA GLU A 291 -12.57 -18.38 -6.07
C GLU A 291 -12.86 -17.05 -5.35
N GLY A 292 -12.15 -16.78 -4.25
CA GLY A 292 -12.23 -15.52 -3.51
C GLY A 292 -11.96 -14.28 -4.35
N ARG A 293 -10.99 -14.32 -5.26
CA ARG A 293 -10.71 -13.23 -6.22
C ARG A 293 -11.88 -12.93 -7.16
N THR A 294 -12.84 -13.84 -7.30
CA THR A 294 -14.05 -13.61 -8.12
C THR A 294 -15.24 -13.14 -7.30
N MET A 295 -15.11 -13.06 -5.98
CA MET A 295 -16.20 -12.71 -5.06
C MET A 295 -16.21 -11.21 -4.76
N THR A 296 -17.42 -10.66 -4.58
CA THR A 296 -17.58 -9.39 -3.87
C THR A 296 -17.30 -9.59 -2.37
N PRO A 297 -17.02 -8.52 -1.58
CA PRO A 297 -16.86 -8.63 -0.13
C PRO A 297 -18.02 -9.39 0.53
N GLU A 298 -19.26 -9.16 0.09
CA GLU A 298 -20.46 -9.81 0.62
C GLU A 298 -20.50 -11.31 0.32
N GLN A 299 -20.14 -11.69 -0.90
CA GLN A 299 -20.08 -13.09 -1.30
C GLN A 299 -19.00 -13.83 -0.52
N ALA A 300 -17.83 -13.21 -0.33
CA ALA A 300 -16.76 -13.78 0.48
C ALA A 300 -17.19 -13.95 1.94
N LEU A 301 -17.83 -12.94 2.54
CA LEU A 301 -18.37 -13.04 3.90
C LEU A 301 -19.46 -14.13 4.05
N ALA A 302 -20.34 -14.28 3.05
CA ALA A 302 -21.42 -15.27 3.07
C ALA A 302 -20.95 -16.71 2.77
N SER A 303 -19.71 -16.89 2.31
CA SER A 303 -19.15 -18.20 1.95
C SER A 303 -18.61 -19.02 3.13
N GLU A 304 -18.80 -18.54 4.35
CA GLU A 304 -18.36 -19.20 5.58
C GLU A 304 -19.04 -20.57 5.78
N GLY A 305 -18.25 -21.57 6.17
CA GLY A 305 -18.74 -22.94 6.37
C GLY A 305 -19.28 -23.61 5.09
N GLN A 306 -19.18 -22.95 3.94
CA GLN A 306 -19.49 -23.57 2.66
C GLN A 306 -18.29 -24.39 2.22
N ASP A 307 -18.50 -25.69 2.02
CA ASP A 307 -17.51 -26.54 1.38
C ASP A 307 -17.08 -25.92 0.03
N MET A 308 -15.87 -26.25 -0.39
CA MET A 308 -15.44 -26.01 -1.76
C MET A 308 -16.51 -26.56 -2.68
N ASN A 309 -17.20 -25.68 -3.42
CA ASN A 309 -18.17 -26.14 -4.39
C ASN A 309 -17.33 -26.95 -5.40
N PRO A 310 -17.54 -28.28 -5.55
CA PRO A 310 -16.90 -29.00 -6.61
C PRO A 310 -17.64 -28.54 -7.87
N THR A 311 -17.27 -27.37 -8.39
CA THR A 311 -17.44 -27.17 -9.82
C THR A 311 -16.74 -28.38 -10.41
N PRO A 312 -17.41 -29.20 -11.24
CA PRO A 312 -16.71 -30.28 -11.90
C PRO A 312 -15.59 -29.60 -12.69
N ILE A 313 -14.37 -29.71 -12.18
CA ILE A 313 -13.21 -29.80 -13.05
C ILE A 313 -13.28 -31.22 -13.65
N THR A 314 -14.40 -31.54 -14.31
CA THR A 314 -14.46 -32.51 -15.39
C THR A 314 -14.10 -31.76 -16.66
N THR A 315 -12.95 -31.11 -16.61
CA THR A 315 -11.99 -31.23 -17.67
C THR A 315 -10.71 -31.42 -16.90
N ILE A 316 -10.07 -32.57 -17.08
CA ILE A 316 -8.62 -32.62 -16.96
C ILE A 316 -8.15 -31.51 -17.90
N VAL A 317 -7.97 -30.31 -17.38
CA VAL A 317 -6.92 -29.44 -17.84
C VAL A 317 -5.70 -30.14 -17.21
N THR A 318 -5.24 -31.29 -17.73
CA THR A 318 -4.21 -31.23 -18.77
C THR A 318 -4.20 -29.82 -19.26
N LEU A 319 -3.39 -28.97 -18.60
CA LEU A 319 -2.69 -27.90 -19.31
C LEU A 319 -2.56 -28.45 -20.71
N PRO A 320 -3.25 -27.91 -21.75
CA PRO A 320 -3.12 -28.47 -23.08
C PRO A 320 -1.63 -28.59 -23.23
N ALA A 321 -1.10 -29.83 -23.26
CA ALA A 321 0.28 -30.08 -22.88
C ALA A 321 1.06 -29.19 -23.82
N ARG A 322 1.57 -28.03 -23.33
CA ARG A 322 1.54 -26.77 -24.09
C ARG A 322 1.79 -27.19 -25.51
N VAL A 323 0.74 -27.25 -26.32
CA VAL A 323 0.98 -27.20 -27.74
C VAL A 323 1.33 -25.74 -27.89
N THR A 324 2.54 -25.39 -27.40
CA THR A 324 3.51 -24.75 -28.22
C THR A 324 3.47 -25.56 -29.51
N SER A 325 2.49 -25.25 -30.37
CA SER A 325 2.86 -24.78 -31.68
C SER A 325 4.02 -23.85 -31.37
N PRO A 326 5.27 -24.27 -31.63
CA PRO A 326 6.42 -23.48 -31.25
C PRO A 326 6.09 -22.07 -31.72
N MET A 327 5.98 -21.11 -30.80
CA MET A 327 5.95 -19.72 -31.21
C MET A 327 7.26 -19.57 -31.96
N VAL A 328 7.18 -19.56 -33.29
CA VAL A 328 8.34 -19.41 -34.14
C VAL A 328 8.68 -17.95 -34.02
N TYR A 329 9.52 -17.65 -33.03
CA TYR A 329 10.12 -16.34 -32.95
C TYR A 329 11.07 -16.18 -34.13
N PRO A 330 11.10 -15.00 -34.77
CA PRO A 330 12.00 -14.77 -35.88
C PRO A 330 13.45 -15.04 -35.47
N ASP A 331 14.23 -15.55 -36.42
CA ASP A 331 15.65 -15.89 -36.27
C ASP A 331 15.99 -16.98 -35.24
N GLY A 332 15.04 -17.88 -34.93
CA GLY A 332 15.30 -19.06 -34.11
C GLY A 332 15.51 -18.74 -32.62
N LEU A 333 14.97 -17.60 -32.17
CA LEU A 333 14.92 -17.26 -30.75
C LEU A 333 14.07 -18.28 -29.98
N THR A 334 14.58 -18.71 -28.84
CA THR A 334 13.80 -19.49 -27.89
C THR A 334 12.81 -18.58 -27.16
N THR A 335 11.76 -19.17 -26.57
CA THR A 335 10.80 -18.43 -25.75
C THR A 335 11.47 -17.60 -24.67
N ARG A 336 12.52 -18.14 -24.03
CA ARG A 336 13.24 -17.46 -22.95
C ARG A 336 14.09 -16.29 -23.45
N GLU A 337 14.70 -16.44 -24.62
CA GLU A 337 15.46 -15.37 -25.27
C GLU A 337 14.53 -14.22 -25.74
N ALA A 338 13.34 -14.54 -26.24
CA ALA A 338 12.35 -13.54 -26.61
C ALA A 338 11.79 -12.79 -25.39
N GLU A 339 11.63 -13.44 -24.23
CA GLU A 339 11.27 -12.77 -22.97
C GLU A 339 12.35 -11.79 -22.50
N VAL A 340 13.62 -12.21 -22.50
CA VAL A 340 14.75 -11.33 -22.14
C VAL A 340 14.84 -10.14 -23.09
N LEU A 341 14.64 -10.36 -24.39
CA LEU A 341 14.69 -9.29 -25.41
C LEU A 341 13.55 -8.27 -25.25
N ARG A 342 12.34 -8.72 -24.87
CA ARG A 342 11.20 -7.85 -24.57
C ARG A 342 11.46 -6.92 -23.39
N LEU A 343 11.93 -7.48 -22.27
CA LEU A 343 12.26 -6.70 -21.08
C LEU A 343 13.44 -5.75 -21.30
N LEU A 344 14.38 -6.14 -22.15
CA LEU A 344 15.48 -5.26 -22.55
C LEU A 344 14.97 -4.06 -23.38
N ALA A 345 13.97 -4.29 -24.24
CA ALA A 345 13.41 -3.28 -25.12
C ALA A 345 12.50 -2.26 -24.40
N THR A 346 11.99 -2.59 -23.21
CA THR A 346 11.31 -1.63 -22.31
C THR A 346 12.28 -0.74 -21.51
N GLY A 347 13.60 -0.90 -21.72
CA GLY A 347 14.64 -0.06 -21.13
C GLY A 347 15.25 -0.58 -19.83
N LEU A 348 14.87 -1.78 -19.36
CA LEU A 348 15.34 -2.35 -18.09
C LEU A 348 16.79 -2.82 -18.13
N THR A 349 17.61 -2.45 -17.14
CA THR A 349 18.99 -2.93 -17.01
C THR A 349 19.07 -4.46 -16.82
N ASN A 350 20.24 -5.08 -17.07
CA ASN A 350 20.39 -6.53 -16.93
C ASN A 350 20.08 -7.04 -15.51
N ILE A 351 20.33 -6.21 -14.48
CA ILE A 351 19.99 -6.50 -13.08
C ILE A 351 18.47 -6.52 -12.90
N GLN A 352 17.76 -5.52 -13.42
CA GLN A 352 16.30 -5.45 -13.33
C GLN A 352 15.61 -6.56 -14.13
N VAL A 353 16.16 -6.91 -15.30
CA VAL A 353 15.69 -8.07 -16.09
C VAL A 353 15.90 -9.37 -15.29
N ALA A 354 17.02 -9.50 -14.59
CA ALA A 354 17.32 -10.66 -13.76
C ALA A 354 16.35 -10.79 -12.58
N GLU A 355 16.03 -9.67 -11.92
CA GLU A 355 15.05 -9.60 -10.82
C GLU A 355 13.64 -9.97 -11.31
N GLN A 356 13.18 -9.40 -12.42
CA GLN A 356 11.85 -9.71 -12.97
C GLN A 356 11.71 -11.14 -13.45
N LEU A 357 12.78 -11.72 -13.99
CA LEU A 357 12.78 -13.08 -14.50
C LEU A 357 13.17 -14.13 -13.44
N ILE A 358 13.49 -13.70 -12.20
CA ILE A 358 13.96 -14.53 -11.09
C ILE A 358 15.12 -15.43 -11.52
N ILE A 359 16.13 -14.83 -12.15
CA ILE A 359 17.38 -15.50 -12.57
C ILE A 359 18.60 -14.66 -12.19
N SER A 360 19.82 -15.20 -12.34
CA SER A 360 21.03 -14.42 -12.05
C SER A 360 21.34 -13.41 -13.18
N PRO A 361 21.95 -12.25 -12.89
CA PRO A 361 22.40 -11.31 -13.92
C PRO A 361 23.34 -11.95 -14.95
N ARG A 362 24.18 -12.90 -14.53
CA ARG A 362 25.05 -13.68 -15.44
C ARG A 362 24.26 -14.56 -16.41
N THR A 363 23.11 -15.06 -16.00
CA THR A 363 22.21 -15.82 -16.86
C THR A 363 21.57 -14.90 -17.91
N VAL A 364 21.22 -13.66 -17.54
CA VAL A 364 20.76 -12.63 -18.48
C VAL A 364 21.85 -12.30 -19.50
N ASP A 365 23.09 -12.08 -19.06
CA ASP A 365 24.22 -11.80 -19.97
C ASP A 365 24.46 -12.94 -20.97
N SER A 366 24.30 -14.19 -20.52
CA SER A 366 24.40 -15.38 -21.37
C SER A 366 23.28 -15.43 -22.41
N HIS A 367 22.04 -15.12 -22.00
CA HIS A 367 20.91 -15.00 -22.92
C HIS A 367 21.11 -13.87 -23.93
N LEU A 368 21.60 -12.70 -23.51
CA LEU A 368 21.86 -11.57 -24.40
C LEU A 368 22.93 -11.89 -25.44
N THR A 369 23.99 -12.59 -25.05
CA THR A 369 25.04 -13.04 -25.98
C THR A 369 24.46 -13.97 -27.05
N SER A 370 23.60 -14.91 -26.64
CA SER A 370 22.91 -15.82 -27.56
C SER A 370 21.92 -15.08 -28.47
N ILE A 371 21.14 -14.15 -27.92
CA ILE A 371 20.18 -13.31 -28.67
C ILE A 371 20.91 -12.51 -29.74
N TYR A 372 21.98 -11.80 -29.38
CA TYR A 372 22.77 -10.95 -30.28
C TYR A 372 23.34 -11.76 -31.46
N SER A 373 23.84 -12.95 -31.17
CA SER A 373 24.31 -13.88 -32.19
C SER A 373 23.20 -14.32 -33.15
N LYS A 374 22.01 -14.62 -32.62
CA LYS A 374 20.87 -15.11 -33.41
C LYS A 374 20.22 -14.05 -34.30
N ILE A 375 20.03 -12.83 -33.78
CA ILE A 375 19.41 -11.73 -34.53
C ILE A 375 20.42 -10.88 -35.32
N GLY A 376 21.70 -11.24 -35.28
CA GLY A 376 22.76 -10.62 -36.08
C GLY A 376 23.13 -9.18 -35.66
N VAL A 377 22.95 -8.83 -34.39
CA VAL A 377 23.27 -7.49 -33.86
C VAL A 377 24.34 -7.55 -32.77
N SER A 378 25.07 -6.47 -32.57
CA SER A 378 26.14 -6.39 -31.55
C SER A 378 25.89 -5.34 -30.46
N THR A 379 24.80 -4.58 -30.55
CA THR A 379 24.50 -3.50 -29.59
C THR A 379 23.10 -3.62 -29.02
N ARG A 380 22.96 -3.16 -27.77
CA ARG A 380 21.69 -3.10 -27.05
C ARG A 380 20.62 -2.32 -27.79
N SER A 381 20.97 -1.15 -28.32
CA SER A 381 20.04 -0.30 -29.07
C SER A 381 19.56 -0.96 -30.37
N ALA A 382 20.42 -1.74 -31.05
CA ALA A 382 20.01 -2.49 -32.23
C ALA A 382 19.08 -3.66 -31.87
N ALA A 383 19.33 -4.35 -30.76
CA ALA A 383 18.44 -5.40 -30.26
C ALA A 383 17.07 -4.86 -29.83
N THR A 384 17.02 -3.69 -29.17
CA THR A 384 15.76 -3.01 -28.84
C THR A 384 14.97 -2.64 -30.09
N ARG A 385 15.64 -2.14 -31.13
CA ARG A 385 14.99 -1.80 -32.41
C ARG A 385 14.40 -3.03 -33.10
N TYR A 386 15.16 -4.12 -33.15
CA TYR A 386 14.67 -5.40 -33.67
C TYR A 386 13.41 -5.88 -32.92
N ALA A 387 13.37 -5.73 -31.59
CA ALA A 387 12.20 -6.12 -30.81
C ALA A 387 10.93 -5.32 -31.17
N LEU A 388 11.08 -4.02 -31.48
CA LEU A 388 9.98 -3.15 -31.91
C LEU A 388 9.53 -3.48 -33.34
N ASP A 389 10.48 -3.66 -34.26
CA ASP A 389 10.20 -3.94 -35.68
C ASP A 389 9.50 -5.30 -35.88
N HIS A 390 9.75 -6.26 -34.99
CA HIS A 390 9.12 -7.59 -35.01
C HIS A 390 7.92 -7.74 -34.06
N HIS A 391 7.38 -6.63 -33.54
CA HIS A 391 6.21 -6.61 -32.63
C HIS A 391 6.36 -7.54 -31.42
N LEU A 392 7.57 -7.61 -30.86
CA LEU A 392 7.81 -8.36 -29.64
C LEU A 392 7.40 -7.55 -28.40
N VAL A 393 7.38 -6.22 -28.46
CA VAL A 393 6.97 -5.33 -27.35
C VAL A 393 5.61 -4.70 -27.60
#